data_AF-A0A853JN77-F1
#
_entry.id   AF-A0A853JN77-F1
#
_cell.length_a   1.000
_cell.length_b   1.000
_cell.length_c   1.000
_cell.angle_alpha   90.00
_cell.angle_beta   90.00
_cell.angle_gamma   90.00
#
_symmetry.space_group_name_H-M   'P 1'
#
loop_
_entity.id
_entity.type
_entity.pdbx_description
1 polymer ?
#
loop_
_entity_poly.entity_id
_entity_poly.type
_entity_poly.pdbx_seq_one_letter_code
_entity_poly.pdbx_strand_id
1 'polypeptide(L)'
;MKPDKKSPFSMVNGWTFFPPLIFTVLLTAVVMANPTVAGSVLETLFSFITDKFAWLFDWYYLALIVVVLILAFGPLGKKRFGNEKPEYSTLSWLGMIFTGAAGLGVLTWTSVEWLYTYQSPMWGVEAGTVEALQQAAMMPLFHWGPVFYLGYALIAVLFAYQFYCKKVDDTLPSTACISLLGKKRARGASAKPLTLFILWLFSPLS
;
A
#
# COMPACT_ATOMS: atom_id res chain seq x y z
N MET A 1 40.11 1.05 19.85
CA MET A 1 38.64 0.97 19.90
C MET A 1 38.24 -0.38 19.32
N LYS A 2 37.79 -1.35 20.13
CA LYS A 2 37.42 -2.69 19.62
C LYS A 2 36.06 -2.58 18.91
N PRO A 3 35.88 -3.16 17.71
CA PRO A 3 34.58 -3.16 17.05
C PRO A 3 33.58 -3.98 17.88
N ASP A 4 32.47 -3.34 18.24
CA ASP A 4 31.33 -3.96 18.91
C ASP A 4 30.78 -5.06 17.99
N LYS A 5 31.11 -6.34 18.26
CA LYS A 5 30.60 -7.50 17.53
C LYS A 5 29.14 -7.76 17.92
N LYS A 6 28.25 -6.81 17.63
CA LYS A 6 26.81 -7.07 17.68
C LYS A 6 26.46 -8.00 16.53
N SER A 7 25.98 -9.18 16.87
CA SER A 7 25.38 -10.10 15.89
C SER A 7 24.34 -9.32 15.06
N PRO A 8 24.27 -9.52 13.73
CA PRO A 8 23.28 -8.82 12.89
C PRO A 8 21.84 -9.07 13.36
N PHE A 9 21.60 -10.16 14.07
CA PHE A 9 20.30 -10.51 14.66
C PHE A 9 19.97 -9.79 15.98
N SER A 10 20.93 -9.11 16.60
CA SER A 10 20.68 -8.34 17.83
C SER A 10 19.85 -7.07 17.61
N MET A 11 19.79 -6.59 16.35
CA MET A 11 18.93 -5.48 15.94
C MET A 11 17.55 -5.94 15.47
N VAL A 12 17.34 -7.25 15.33
CA VAL A 12 16.08 -7.81 14.82
C VAL A 12 15.13 -8.03 15.99
N ASN A 13 13.98 -7.36 15.96
CA ASN A 13 12.90 -7.68 16.87
C ASN A 13 12.29 -9.02 16.45
N GLY A 14 12.69 -10.10 17.15
CA GLY A 14 12.27 -11.46 16.83
C GLY A 14 10.74 -11.62 16.79
N TRP A 15 10.00 -10.84 17.58
CA TRP A 15 8.54 -10.93 17.61
C TRP A 15 7.87 -10.38 16.35
N THR A 16 8.44 -9.36 15.72
CA THR A 16 7.92 -8.80 14.47
C THR A 16 8.48 -9.48 13.23
N PHE A 17 9.60 -10.20 13.37
CA PHE A 17 10.30 -10.85 12.26
C PHE A 17 9.90 -12.31 12.06
N PHE A 18 9.91 -13.14 13.11
CA PHE A 18 9.73 -14.59 12.96
C PHE A 18 8.29 -15.01 12.61
N PRO A 19 7.22 -14.44 13.20
CA PRO A 19 5.87 -14.89 12.86
C PRO A 19 5.49 -14.67 11.39
N PRO A 20 5.73 -13.49 10.77
CA PRO A 20 5.46 -13.32 9.34
C PRO A 20 6.31 -14.25 8.48
N LEU A 21 7.59 -14.44 8.82
CA LEU A 21 8.49 -15.34 8.08
C LEU A 21 7.99 -16.79 8.10
N ILE A 22 7.66 -17.31 9.29
CA ILE A 22 7.15 -18.67 9.45
C ILE A 22 5.85 -18.83 8.67
N PHE A 23 4.94 -17.85 8.78
CA PHE A 23 3.68 -17.88 8.05
C PHE A 23 3.89 -17.89 6.53
N THR A 24 4.76 -17.03 5.98
CA THR A 24 5.07 -16.99 4.55
C THR A 24 5.70 -18.29 4.06
N VAL A 25 6.65 -18.87 4.81
CA VAL A 25 7.29 -20.15 4.46
C VAL A 25 6.27 -21.29 4.47
N LEU A 26 5.42 -21.37 5.50
CA LEU A 26 4.39 -22.40 5.59
C LEU A 26 3.35 -22.26 4.48
N LEU A 27 2.89 -21.04 4.21
CA LEU A 27 1.93 -20.79 3.13
C LEU A 27 2.51 -21.19 1.77
N THR A 28 3.76 -20.83 1.51
CA THR A 28 4.47 -21.21 0.28
C THR A 28 4.61 -22.72 0.17
N ALA A 29 4.99 -23.39 1.25
CA ALA A 29 5.12 -24.85 1.28
C ALA A 29 3.78 -25.55 0.98
N VAL A 30 2.67 -25.06 1.54
CA VAL A 30 1.32 -25.60 1.28
C VAL A 30 0.92 -25.40 -0.18
N VAL A 31 1.15 -24.22 -0.75
CA VAL A 31 0.85 -23.95 -2.17
C VAL A 31 1.68 -24.82 -3.09
N MET A 32 2.97 -25.00 -2.79
CA MET A 32 3.88 -25.84 -3.59
C MET A 32 3.57 -27.33 -3.48
N ALA A 33 2.98 -27.79 -2.37
CA ALA A 33 2.63 -29.20 -2.18
C ALA A 33 1.49 -29.66 -3.11
N ASN A 34 0.54 -28.78 -3.43
CA ASN A 34 -0.51 -29.08 -4.40
C ASN A 34 -0.97 -27.80 -5.15
N PRO A 35 -0.23 -27.38 -6.19
CA PRO A 35 -0.49 -26.13 -6.89
C PRO A 35 -1.87 -26.07 -7.54
N THR A 36 -2.38 -27.20 -8.03
CA THR A 36 -3.68 -27.26 -8.72
C THR A 36 -4.83 -26.98 -7.76
N VAL A 37 -4.83 -27.61 -6.58
CA VAL A 37 -5.85 -27.38 -5.56
C VAL A 37 -5.70 -25.98 -4.95
N ALA A 38 -4.47 -25.53 -4.71
CA ALA A 38 -4.23 -24.18 -4.23
C ALA A 38 -4.77 -23.13 -5.22
N GLY A 39 -4.55 -23.32 -6.52
CA GLY A 39 -5.06 -22.45 -7.58
C GLY A 39 -6.59 -22.35 -7.57
N SER A 40 -7.29 -23.49 -7.54
CA SER A 40 -8.76 -23.49 -7.54
C SER A 40 -9.37 -22.86 -6.28
N VAL A 41 -8.76 -23.08 -5.12
CA VAL A 41 -9.16 -22.43 -3.87
C VAL A 41 -8.95 -20.92 -3.96
N LEU A 42 -7.80 -20.46 -4.44
CA LEU A 42 -7.50 -19.03 -4.60
C LEU A 42 -8.45 -18.36 -5.59
N GLU A 43 -8.76 -19.00 -6.72
CA GLU A 43 -9.71 -18.49 -7.70
C GLU A 43 -11.13 -18.38 -7.12
N THR A 44 -11.57 -19.39 -6.38
CA THR A 44 -12.88 -19.39 -5.69
C THR A 44 -12.96 -18.25 -4.67
N LEU A 45 -11.90 -18.06 -3.87
CA LEU A 45 -11.84 -16.97 -2.90
C LEU A 45 -11.79 -15.60 -3.58
N PHE A 46 -11.01 -15.48 -4.65
CA PHE A 46 -10.90 -14.25 -5.43
C PHE A 46 -12.27 -13.85 -6.00
N SER A 47 -12.93 -14.76 -6.72
CA SER A 47 -14.28 -14.54 -7.26
C SER A 47 -15.29 -14.21 -6.16
N PHE A 48 -15.27 -14.93 -5.03
CA PHE A 48 -16.17 -14.62 -3.91
C PHE A 48 -15.97 -13.18 -3.38
N ILE A 49 -14.72 -12.76 -3.21
CA ILE A 49 -14.39 -11.41 -2.71
C ILE A 49 -14.80 -10.35 -3.75
N THR A 50 -14.46 -10.54 -5.02
CA THR A 50 -14.80 -9.58 -6.07
C THR A 50 -16.31 -9.48 -6.29
N ASP A 51 -17.04 -10.59 -6.21
CA ASP A 51 -18.48 -10.58 -6.49
C ASP A 51 -19.31 -10.02 -5.33
N LYS A 52 -18.88 -10.25 -4.08
CA LYS A 52 -19.63 -9.85 -2.88
C LYS A 52 -19.16 -8.55 -2.25
N PHE A 53 -17.87 -8.22 -2.38
CA PHE A 53 -17.26 -7.12 -1.65
C PHE A 53 -16.63 -6.05 -2.57
N ALA A 54 -16.68 -6.16 -3.91
CA ALA A 54 -16.17 -5.12 -4.82
C ALA A 54 -16.68 -3.71 -4.48
N TRP A 55 -17.98 -3.58 -4.20
CA TRP A 55 -18.58 -2.30 -3.84
C TRP A 55 -17.90 -1.62 -2.65
N LEU A 56 -17.39 -2.37 -1.66
CA LEU A 56 -16.68 -1.79 -0.52
C LEU A 56 -15.35 -1.17 -0.93
N PHE A 57 -14.67 -1.74 -1.92
CA PHE A 57 -13.45 -1.15 -2.47
C PHE A 57 -13.75 0.17 -3.16
N ASP A 58 -14.84 0.24 -3.94
CA ASP A 58 -15.25 1.48 -4.59
C ASP A 58 -15.57 2.58 -3.57
N TRP A 59 -16.39 2.27 -2.56
CA TRP A 59 -16.72 3.21 -1.50
C TRP A 59 -15.51 3.62 -0.67
N TYR A 60 -14.56 2.70 -0.46
CA TYR A 60 -13.30 3.01 0.21
C TYR A 60 -12.48 4.04 -0.58
N TYR A 61 -12.31 3.86 -1.88
CA TYR A 61 -11.59 4.84 -2.71
C TYR A 61 -12.34 6.17 -2.82
N LEU A 62 -13.67 6.16 -2.92
CA LEU A 62 -14.49 7.37 -2.87
C LEU A 62 -14.27 8.13 -1.55
N ALA A 63 -14.27 7.43 -0.42
CA ALA A 63 -13.98 8.04 0.88
C ALA A 63 -12.55 8.60 0.94
N LEU A 64 -11.55 7.90 0.41
CA LEU A 64 -10.18 8.38 0.33
C LEU A 64 -10.07 9.67 -0.50
N ILE A 65 -10.76 9.76 -1.65
CA ILE A 65 -10.79 10.97 -2.47
C ILE A 65 -11.27 12.14 -1.62
N VAL A 66 -12.42 11.98 -0.94
CA VAL A 66 -13.00 13.04 -0.10
C VAL A 66 -12.04 13.45 1.02
N VAL A 67 -11.45 12.48 1.74
CA VAL A 67 -10.52 12.76 2.84
C VAL A 67 -9.28 13.50 2.36
N VAL A 68 -8.67 13.06 1.26
CA VAL A 68 -7.47 13.70 0.71
C VAL A 68 -7.78 15.10 0.19
N LEU A 69 -8.93 15.31 -0.46
CA LEU A 69 -9.35 16.65 -0.88
C LEU A 69 -9.58 17.59 0.31
N ILE A 70 -10.21 17.11 1.39
CA ILE A 70 -10.37 17.87 2.63
C ILE A 70 -9.01 18.22 3.25
N LEU A 71 -8.05 17.29 3.25
CA LEU A 71 -6.72 17.55 3.78
C LEU A 71 -5.94 18.54 2.90
N ALA A 72 -6.02 18.40 1.58
CA ALA A 72 -5.28 19.23 0.63
C ALA A 72 -5.82 20.66 0.57
N PHE A 73 -7.14 20.83 0.47
CA PHE A 73 -7.79 22.14 0.29
C PHE A 73 -8.34 22.75 1.59
N GLY A 74 -8.47 21.96 2.65
CA GLY A 74 -8.97 22.41 3.93
C GLY A 74 -7.92 23.16 4.77
N PRO A 75 -8.27 23.52 6.01
CA PRO A 75 -7.41 24.32 6.90
C PRO A 75 -6.12 23.59 7.30
N LEU A 76 -6.09 22.26 7.19
CA LEU A 76 -4.91 21.45 7.51
C LEU A 76 -3.88 21.44 6.37
N GLY A 77 -4.27 21.64 5.11
CA GLY A 77 -3.35 21.61 3.97
C GLY A 77 -2.30 22.73 3.98
N LYS A 78 -2.60 23.83 4.69
CA LYS A 78 -1.65 24.94 4.90
C LYS A 78 -0.68 24.69 6.05
N LYS A 79 -0.88 23.65 6.85
CA LYS A 79 -0.02 23.36 8.00
C LYS A 79 1.22 22.60 7.54
N ARG A 80 2.37 23.13 7.94
CA ARG A 80 3.66 22.49 7.72
C ARG A 80 3.87 21.36 8.74
N PHE A 81 4.48 20.26 8.28
CA PHE A 81 5.01 19.23 9.17
C PHE A 81 6.34 19.70 9.78
N GLY A 82 6.37 19.88 11.10
CA GLY A 82 7.52 20.43 11.80
C GLY A 82 7.83 21.90 11.45
N ASN A 83 8.87 22.45 12.07
CA ASN A 83 9.31 23.84 11.88
C ASN A 83 10.59 23.96 11.03
N GLU A 84 11.20 22.83 10.67
CA GLU A 84 12.47 22.76 9.96
C GLU A 84 12.29 23.01 8.46
N LYS A 85 13.29 23.61 7.80
CA LYS A 85 13.30 23.83 6.34
C LYS A 85 13.27 22.49 5.59
N PRO A 86 12.71 22.41 4.35
CA PRO A 86 12.68 21.15 3.63
C PRO A 86 14.11 20.68 3.36
N GLU A 87 14.39 19.42 3.63
CA GLU A 87 15.73 18.83 3.46
C GLU A 87 16.13 18.72 1.99
N TYR A 88 15.15 18.55 1.10
CA TYR A 88 15.33 18.41 -0.34
C TYR A 88 14.69 19.57 -1.10
N SER A 89 15.32 19.95 -2.21
CA SER A 89 14.71 20.88 -3.16
C SER A 89 13.42 20.29 -3.75
N THR A 90 12.49 21.13 -4.20
CA THR A 90 11.24 20.67 -4.82
C THR A 90 11.49 19.76 -6.03
N LEU A 91 12.50 20.06 -6.84
CA LEU A 91 12.84 19.24 -8.01
C LEU A 91 13.38 17.87 -7.59
N SER A 92 14.29 17.83 -6.61
CA SER A 92 14.80 16.57 -6.06
C SER A 92 13.69 15.73 -5.43
N TRP A 93 12.76 16.37 -4.70
CA TRP A 93 11.61 15.70 -4.10
C TRP A 93 10.65 15.10 -5.14
N LEU A 94 10.34 15.84 -6.21
CA LEU A 94 9.56 15.31 -7.34
C LEU A 94 10.28 14.14 -8.02
N GLY A 95 11.60 14.23 -8.18
CA GLY A 95 12.43 13.14 -8.69
C GLY A 95 12.33 11.88 -7.82
N MET A 96 12.40 12.02 -6.50
CA MET A 96 12.25 10.91 -5.56
C MET A 96 10.86 10.26 -5.65
N ILE A 97 9.79 11.06 -5.78
CA ILE A 97 8.44 10.54 -5.99
C ILE A 97 8.37 9.74 -7.29
N PHE A 98 8.89 10.28 -8.39
CA PHE A 98 8.88 9.61 -9.69
C PHE A 98 9.63 8.27 -9.65
N THR A 99 10.83 8.25 -9.07
CA THR A 99 11.63 7.02 -8.95
C THR A 99 11.04 6.03 -7.95
N GLY A 100 10.39 6.51 -6.88
CA GLY A 100 9.78 5.66 -5.86
C GLY A 100 8.44 5.06 -6.28
N ALA A 101 7.71 5.72 -7.19
CA ALA A 101 6.42 5.26 -7.69
C ALA A 101 6.52 4.21 -8.80
N ALA A 102 7.66 4.13 -9.50
CA ALA A 102 7.86 3.22 -10.63
C ALA A 102 8.24 1.81 -10.15
N GLY A 103 7.24 0.98 -9.83
CA GLY A 103 7.43 -0.45 -9.55
C GLY A 103 7.33 -1.33 -10.81
N LEU A 104 7.95 -2.52 -10.78
CA LEU A 104 7.85 -3.51 -11.87
C LEU A 104 6.39 -3.82 -12.24
N GLY A 105 5.52 -3.94 -11.23
CA GLY A 105 4.09 -4.21 -11.44
C GLY A 105 3.39 -3.14 -12.28
N VAL A 106 3.70 -1.86 -12.05
CA VAL A 106 3.14 -0.75 -12.84
C VAL A 106 3.58 -0.92 -14.30
N LEU A 107 4.88 -1.10 -14.54
CA LEU A 107 5.42 -1.26 -15.90
C LEU A 107 4.83 -2.44 -16.66
N THR A 108 4.65 -3.58 -15.99
CA THR A 108 4.06 -4.76 -16.62
C THR A 108 2.59 -4.54 -16.97
N TRP A 109 1.80 -4.01 -16.04
CA TRP A 109 0.36 -3.86 -16.23
C TRP A 109 0.01 -2.71 -17.16
N THR A 110 0.69 -1.56 -17.08
CA THR A 110 0.46 -0.43 -17.99
C THR A 110 0.69 -0.81 -19.46
N SER A 111 1.56 -1.80 -19.71
CA SER A 111 1.88 -2.27 -21.06
C SER A 111 0.82 -3.20 -21.66
N VAL A 112 0.05 -3.92 -20.83
CA VAL A 112 -0.89 -4.96 -21.29
C VAL A 112 -2.35 -4.64 -21.00
N GLU A 113 -2.63 -3.80 -20.01
CA GLU A 113 -3.98 -3.53 -19.51
C GLU A 113 -4.91 -2.92 -20.57
N TRP A 114 -4.37 -2.06 -21.43
CA TRP A 114 -5.13 -1.50 -22.55
C TRP A 114 -5.65 -2.61 -23.47
N LEU A 115 -4.84 -3.65 -23.72
CA LEU A 115 -5.22 -4.77 -24.58
C LEU A 115 -6.31 -5.61 -23.93
N TYR A 116 -6.19 -5.90 -22.64
CA TYR A 116 -7.23 -6.58 -21.87
C TYR A 116 -8.55 -5.80 -21.87
N THR A 117 -8.48 -4.48 -21.65
CA THR A 117 -9.65 -3.61 -21.65
C THR A 117 -10.30 -3.54 -23.04
N TYR A 118 -9.51 -3.57 -24.11
CA TYR A 118 -10.03 -3.56 -25.47
C TYR A 118 -10.73 -4.88 -25.86
N GLN A 119 -10.21 -6.01 -25.38
CA GLN A 119 -10.76 -7.34 -25.64
C GLN A 119 -11.96 -7.69 -24.75
N SER A 120 -12.02 -7.12 -23.55
CA SER A 120 -13.10 -7.33 -22.59
C SER A 120 -13.53 -5.99 -21.97
N PRO A 121 -14.11 -5.09 -22.77
CA PRO A 121 -14.52 -3.76 -22.29
C PRO A 121 -15.68 -3.87 -21.30
N MET A 122 -15.83 -2.83 -20.47
CA MET A 122 -16.80 -2.80 -19.38
C MET A 122 -18.13 -2.17 -19.80
N TRP A 123 -19.15 -2.32 -18.93
CA TRP A 123 -20.47 -1.69 -19.07
C TRP A 123 -21.23 -2.06 -20.35
N GLY A 124 -21.03 -3.28 -20.85
CA GLY A 124 -21.76 -3.81 -22.00
C GLY A 124 -21.29 -3.29 -23.36
N VAL A 125 -20.12 -2.64 -23.42
CA VAL A 125 -19.48 -2.29 -24.69
C VAL A 125 -19.03 -3.55 -25.42
N GLU A 126 -19.13 -3.55 -26.75
CA GLU A 126 -18.69 -4.67 -27.58
C GLU A 126 -17.17 -4.57 -27.84
N ALA A 127 -16.46 -5.69 -27.69
CA ALA A 127 -15.03 -5.77 -27.95
C ALA A 127 -14.69 -5.45 -29.42
N GLY A 128 -13.52 -4.88 -29.67
CA GLY A 128 -13.08 -4.60 -31.04
C GLY A 128 -13.69 -3.33 -31.69
N THR A 129 -14.48 -2.57 -30.94
CA THR A 129 -15.14 -1.33 -31.40
C THR A 129 -14.33 -0.08 -31.09
N VAL A 130 -14.71 1.07 -31.67
CA VAL A 130 -14.10 2.36 -31.37
C VAL A 130 -14.36 2.75 -29.90
N GLU A 131 -15.54 2.41 -29.40
CA GLU A 131 -15.95 2.62 -28.01
C GLU A 131 -15.08 1.80 -27.05
N ALA A 132 -14.77 0.54 -27.39
CA ALA A 132 -13.82 -0.28 -26.62
C ALA A 132 -12.41 0.34 -26.61
N LEU A 133 -11.97 0.93 -27.73
CA LEU A 133 -10.67 1.61 -27.80
C LEU A 133 -10.62 2.85 -26.91
N GLN A 134 -11.71 3.61 -26.83
CA GLN A 134 -11.81 4.77 -25.93
C GLN A 134 -11.71 4.32 -24.47
N GLN A 135 -12.43 3.26 -24.08
CA GLN A 135 -12.29 2.70 -22.73
C GLN A 135 -10.86 2.21 -22.45
N ALA A 136 -10.24 1.50 -23.40
CA ALA A 136 -8.88 1.00 -23.27
C ALA A 136 -7.83 2.12 -23.09
N ALA A 137 -8.06 3.30 -23.65
CA ALA A 137 -7.21 4.46 -23.45
C ALA A 137 -7.42 5.13 -22.07
N MET A 138 -8.62 5.07 -21.52
CA MET A 138 -8.98 5.74 -20.26
C MET A 138 -8.70 4.89 -19.03
N MET A 139 -8.93 3.57 -19.09
CA MET A 139 -8.87 2.69 -17.92
C MET A 139 -7.50 2.63 -17.23
N PRO A 140 -6.38 2.50 -17.95
CA PRO A 140 -5.06 2.54 -17.33
C PRO A 140 -4.79 3.86 -16.60
N LEU A 141 -5.28 4.99 -17.13
CA LEU A 141 -5.14 6.29 -16.47
C LEU A 141 -5.99 6.40 -15.20
N PHE A 142 -7.12 5.69 -15.14
CA PHE A 142 -7.92 5.61 -13.92
C PHE A 142 -7.23 4.73 -12.86
N HIS A 143 -6.77 3.54 -13.23
CA HIS A 143 -6.14 2.59 -12.29
C HIS A 143 -4.75 2.98 -11.81
N TRP A 144 -3.94 3.66 -12.64
CA TRP A 144 -2.59 4.12 -12.29
C TRP A 144 -2.49 5.64 -12.13
N GLY A 145 -3.64 6.31 -12.11
CA GLY A 145 -3.73 7.75 -11.92
C GLY A 145 -3.74 8.18 -10.46
N PRO A 146 -4.16 9.43 -10.17
CA PRO A 146 -4.14 9.99 -8.82
C PRO A 146 -4.90 9.16 -7.78
N VAL A 147 -5.98 8.46 -8.18
CA VAL A 147 -6.84 7.68 -7.27
C VAL A 147 -6.06 6.55 -6.60
N PHE A 148 -5.16 5.88 -7.32
CA PHE A 148 -4.30 4.82 -6.80
C PHE A 148 -3.40 5.32 -5.66
N TYR A 149 -2.90 6.56 -5.78
CA TYR A 149 -1.94 7.13 -4.85
C TYR A 149 -2.56 7.72 -3.57
N LEU A 150 -3.89 7.77 -3.45
CA LEU A 150 -4.57 8.39 -2.31
C LEU A 150 -4.28 7.71 -0.97
N GLY A 151 -4.24 6.36 -0.98
CA GLY A 151 -3.90 5.59 0.22
C GLY A 151 -2.48 5.89 0.69
N TYR A 152 -1.52 5.94 -0.24
CA TYR A 152 -0.13 6.29 0.05
C TYR A 152 -0.01 7.73 0.57
N ALA A 153 -0.74 8.68 -0.03
CA ALA A 153 -0.75 10.07 0.43
C ALA A 153 -1.25 10.18 1.88
N LEU A 154 -2.31 9.46 2.25
CA LEU A 154 -2.85 9.47 3.61
C LEU A 154 -1.87 8.86 4.61
N ILE A 155 -1.27 7.71 4.28
CA ILE A 155 -0.25 7.07 5.12
C ILE A 155 0.97 7.99 5.29
N ALA A 156 1.42 8.63 4.21
CA ALA A 156 2.54 9.57 4.24
C ALA A 156 2.25 10.76 5.17
N VAL A 157 1.03 11.33 5.13
CA VAL A 157 0.60 12.40 6.04
C VAL A 157 0.62 11.93 7.50
N LEU A 158 0.13 10.72 7.78
CA LEU A 158 0.13 10.17 9.13
C LEU A 158 1.55 10.02 9.69
N PHE A 159 2.46 9.43 8.92
CA PHE A 159 3.86 9.27 9.34
C PHE A 159 4.60 10.59 9.42
N ALA A 160 4.41 11.51 8.46
CA ALA A 160 5.00 12.83 8.51
C ALA A 160 4.56 13.58 9.78
N TYR A 161 3.29 13.46 10.18
CA TYR A 161 2.83 14.02 11.44
C TYR A 161 3.52 13.38 12.66
N GLN A 162 3.64 12.05 12.72
CA GLN A 162 4.28 11.40 13.86
C GLN A 162 5.76 11.74 13.98
N PHE A 163 6.49 11.76 12.87
CA PHE A 163 7.93 12.01 12.86
C PHE A 163 8.24 13.49 13.08
N TYR A 164 7.64 14.39 12.31
CA TYR A 164 8.03 15.79 12.35
C TYR A 164 7.29 16.61 13.40
N CYS A 165 6.03 16.27 13.74
CA CYS A 165 5.25 17.01 14.73
C CYS A 165 5.25 16.35 16.12
N LYS A 166 5.26 15.01 16.21
CA LYS A 166 5.26 14.28 17.50
C LYS A 166 6.63 13.75 17.91
N LYS A 167 7.64 13.83 17.04
CA LYS A 167 9.03 13.40 17.29
C LYS A 167 9.06 11.96 17.84
N VAL A 168 8.35 11.06 17.15
CA VAL A 168 8.33 9.63 17.45
C VAL A 168 9.36 8.92 16.58
N ASP A 169 10.32 8.24 17.19
CA ASP A 169 11.45 7.62 16.46
C ASP A 169 11.19 6.15 16.04
N ASP A 170 9.93 5.77 15.86
CA ASP A 170 9.50 4.39 15.63
C ASP A 170 8.85 4.25 14.26
N THR A 171 9.44 3.46 13.37
CA THR A 171 8.98 3.29 11.98
C THR A 171 7.92 2.21 11.81
N LEU A 172 7.47 1.56 12.90
CA LEU A 172 6.45 0.52 12.80
C LEU A 172 5.11 1.08 12.26
N PRO A 173 4.38 0.31 11.44
CA PRO A 173 3.03 0.69 10.99
C PRO A 173 2.06 1.07 12.11
N SER A 174 2.17 0.42 13.27
CA SER A 174 1.38 0.75 14.46
C SER A 174 1.67 2.13 15.04
N THR A 175 2.82 2.74 14.73
CA THR A 175 3.16 4.10 15.11
C THR A 175 2.20 5.13 14.51
N ALA A 176 1.75 4.91 13.27
CA ALA A 176 0.76 5.79 12.64
C ALA A 176 -0.54 5.86 13.47
N CYS A 177 -0.88 4.78 14.17
CA CYS A 177 -2.08 4.69 15.01
C CYS A 177 -1.90 5.25 16.44
N ILE A 178 -0.70 5.70 16.84
CA ILE A 178 -0.45 6.22 18.19
C ILE A 178 -1.36 7.40 18.53
N SER A 179 -1.61 8.29 17.57
CA SER A 179 -2.48 9.45 17.78
C SER A 179 -3.95 9.09 17.99
N LEU A 180 -4.40 7.93 17.50
CA LEU A 180 -5.79 7.50 17.58
C LEU A 180 -6.04 6.52 18.73
N LEU A 181 -5.12 5.57 18.94
CA LEU A 181 -5.24 4.49 19.93
C LEU A 181 -4.50 4.79 21.25
N GLY A 182 -3.66 5.82 21.27
CA GLY A 182 -2.77 6.13 22.40
C GLY A 182 -1.52 5.24 22.45
N LYS A 183 -0.43 5.77 22.99
CA LYS A 183 0.89 5.10 23.04
C LYS A 183 0.86 3.69 23.64
N LYS A 184 0.08 3.49 24.72
CA LYS A 184 -0.02 2.18 25.41
C LYS A 184 -0.69 1.10 24.55
N ARG A 185 -1.73 1.45 23.79
CA ARG A 185 -2.49 0.47 22.99
C ARG A 185 -1.86 0.22 21.63
N ALA A 186 -1.29 1.26 21.03
CA ALA A 186 -0.52 1.17 19.79
C ALA A 186 0.79 0.37 19.94
N ARG A 187 1.40 0.36 21.14
CA ARG A 187 2.56 -0.49 21.47
C ARG A 187 2.19 -1.76 22.26
N GLY A 188 0.92 -1.90 22.62
CA GLY A 188 0.40 -3.00 23.42
C GLY A 188 0.14 -4.25 22.58
N ALA A 189 -0.15 -5.38 23.25
CA ALA A 189 -0.41 -6.66 22.60
C ALA A 189 -1.54 -6.59 21.55
N SER A 190 -2.52 -5.70 21.71
CA SER A 190 -3.65 -5.53 20.79
C SER A 190 -3.31 -4.92 19.43
N ALA A 191 -2.21 -4.16 19.30
CA ALA A 191 -1.79 -3.56 18.03
C ALA A 191 -0.80 -4.44 17.24
N LYS A 192 -0.32 -5.53 17.86
CA LYS A 192 0.61 -6.47 17.26
C LYS A 192 -0.01 -7.24 16.09
N PRO A 193 -1.27 -7.72 16.13
CA PRO A 193 -1.90 -8.39 14.98
C PRO A 193 -1.99 -7.50 13.74
N LEU A 194 -2.38 -6.22 13.91
CA LEU A 194 -2.42 -5.25 12.80
C LEU A 194 -1.02 -5.01 12.22
N THR A 195 -0.01 -4.86 13.08
CA THR A 195 1.38 -4.69 12.65
C THR A 195 1.87 -5.93 11.90
N LEU A 196 1.58 -7.13 12.40
CA LEU A 196 1.98 -8.39 11.78
C LEU A 196 1.29 -8.62 10.44
N PHE A 197 0.00 -8.29 10.33
CA PHE A 197 -0.75 -8.37 9.07
C PHE A 197 -0.17 -7.43 8.01
N ILE A 198 0.12 -6.18 8.39
CA ILE A 198 0.74 -5.20 7.49
C ILE A 198 2.15 -5.66 7.09
N LEU A 199 2.98 -6.07 8.06
CA LEU A 199 4.33 -6.56 7.76
C LEU A 199 4.31 -7.80 6.87
N TRP A 200 3.35 -8.71 7.07
CA TRP A 200 3.16 -9.84 6.18
C TRP A 200 2.79 -9.40 4.76
N LEU A 201 1.85 -8.46 4.62
CA LEU A 201 1.41 -7.93 3.32
C LEU A 201 2.58 -7.30 2.52
N PHE A 202 3.52 -6.66 3.20
CA PHE A 202 4.69 -6.01 2.57
C PHE A 202 5.97 -6.86 2.58
N SER A 203 5.99 -8.02 3.23
CA SER A 203 7.14 -8.95 3.26
C SER A 203 7.57 -9.52 1.89
N PRO A 204 6.71 -9.64 0.85
CA PRO A 204 7.16 -10.12 -0.46
C PRO A 204 7.89 -9.06 -1.30
N LEU A 205 8.01 -7.82 -0.81
CA LEU A 205 8.50 -6.66 -1.58
C LEU A 205 9.89 -6.16 -1.16
N SER A 206 10.63 -6.91 -0.35
CA SER A 206 11.99 -6.58 0.10
C SER A 206 13.00 -7.68 -0.18
#